data_AF-A0A2G3J4Q0-F1
#
_entry.id   AF-A0A2G3J4Q0-F1
#
_cell.length_a   1.000
_cell.length_b   1.000
_cell.length_c   1.000
_cell.angle_alpha   90.00
_cell.angle_beta   90.00
_cell.angle_gamma   90.00
#
_symmetry.space_group_name_H-M   'P 1'
#
loop_
_entity.id
_entity.type
_entity.pdbx_description
1 polymer ?
#
loop_
_entity_poly.entity_id
_entity_poly.type
_entity_poly.pdbx_seq_one_letter_code
_entity_poly.pdbx_strand_id
1 'polypeptide(L)'
;MELPEETPDKTEITDAEHGFNLFMIVVSCLNAYALYQSMTGSGYGAAYLMILSLFGLFLSYIVVLIWAGKVKARLWLVFKHSLVINGLVFIAMGIAMNGPSAQTENDTVNKSGNTISASVDSVNYMHDWAVKYTLTDLRSNQAIGGSIVNFLEGPGGKNCCISLPKQWQQGMYVSVDWQEADKTHTKPDKYHRELEIPRYQQAGDLYVLFHPGQEVELVVSKVEPGYPAWPGKIKKDAMAACVERLSEKECKRNLPKYAPNSNESLARGYRESCLEENILDTSDPEGNRKACQKFVENCKKDWDISDKKMCELDYKED
;
A
#
# COMPACT_ATOMS: atom_id res chain seq x y z
N MET A 1 -61.36 29.26 -7.74
CA MET A 1 -61.15 28.89 -6.34
C MET A 1 -59.65 28.80 -6.15
N GLU A 2 -59.02 29.93 -5.87
CA GLU A 2 -57.58 29.98 -5.60
C GLU A 2 -57.37 29.41 -4.19
N LEU A 3 -56.54 28.37 -4.08
CA LEU A 3 -56.11 27.83 -2.78
C LEU A 3 -55.23 28.87 -2.07
N PRO A 4 -55.40 29.09 -0.77
CA PRO A 4 -54.58 30.05 -0.04
C PRO A 4 -53.14 29.54 0.05
N GLU A 5 -52.20 30.40 -0.32
CA GLU A 5 -50.77 30.19 -0.15
C GLU A 5 -50.45 30.28 1.36
N GLU A 6 -50.15 29.16 2.01
CA GLU A 6 -49.72 29.15 3.42
C GLU A 6 -48.36 29.83 3.55
N THR A 7 -48.35 31.04 4.09
CA THR A 7 -47.13 31.69 4.55
C THR A 7 -46.73 31.11 5.91
N PRO A 8 -45.53 30.52 6.05
CA PRO A 8 -45.10 29.92 7.32
C PRO A 8 -45.05 30.94 8.45
N ASP A 9 -45.44 30.51 9.65
CA ASP A 9 -45.48 31.35 10.84
C ASP A 9 -44.07 31.80 11.25
N LYS A 10 -43.97 33.05 11.73
CA LYS A 10 -42.70 33.72 12.06
C LYS A 10 -41.91 32.95 13.14
N THR A 11 -42.62 32.24 14.01
CA THR A 11 -42.09 31.37 15.08
C THR A 11 -41.38 30.13 14.50
N GLU A 12 -41.94 29.54 13.45
CA GLU A 12 -41.38 28.35 12.77
C GLU A 12 -40.10 28.71 11.99
N ILE A 13 -40.04 29.92 11.44
CA ILE A 13 -38.85 30.47 10.77
C ILE A 13 -37.72 30.68 11.78
N THR A 14 -38.03 31.27 12.95
CA THR A 14 -37.01 31.52 13.98
C THR A 14 -36.44 30.24 14.57
N ASP A 15 -37.25 29.21 14.82
CA ASP A 15 -36.75 27.94 15.35
C ASP A 15 -35.87 27.19 14.33
N ALA A 16 -36.25 27.25 13.04
CA ALA A 16 -35.44 26.71 11.96
C ALA A 16 -34.09 27.45 11.80
N GLU A 17 -34.07 28.77 11.99
CA GLU A 17 -32.83 29.57 11.97
C GLU A 17 -31.91 29.25 13.16
N HIS A 18 -32.46 29.07 14.36
CA HIS A 18 -31.67 28.67 15.53
C HIS A 18 -31.08 27.26 15.36
N GLY A 19 -31.86 26.31 14.84
CA GLY A 19 -31.39 24.96 14.52
C GLY A 19 -30.28 24.95 13.47
N PHE A 20 -30.41 25.78 12.43
CA PHE A 20 -29.38 25.93 11.39
C PHE A 20 -28.09 26.54 11.94
N ASN A 21 -28.18 27.60 12.75
CA ASN A 21 -27.02 28.24 13.37
C ASN A 21 -26.27 27.28 14.30
N LEU A 22 -27.00 26.51 15.12
CA LEU A 22 -26.40 25.51 16.02
C LEU A 22 -25.68 24.41 15.23
N PHE A 23 -26.28 23.92 14.15
CA PHE A 23 -25.67 22.91 13.27
C PHE A 23 -24.35 23.43 12.65
N MET A 24 -24.35 24.66 12.13
CA MET A 24 -23.15 25.27 11.54
C MET A 24 -22.02 25.48 12.57
N ILE A 25 -22.36 25.81 13.81
CA ILE A 25 -21.38 25.92 14.91
C ILE A 25 -20.75 24.55 15.20
N VAL A 26 -21.56 23.50 15.33
CA VAL A 26 -21.07 22.14 15.61
C VAL A 26 -20.15 21.63 14.50
N VAL A 27 -20.53 21.81 13.23
CA VAL A 27 -19.69 21.42 12.08
C VAL A 27 -18.37 22.21 12.07
N SER A 28 -18.41 23.51 12.39
CA SER A 28 -17.21 24.34 12.47
C SER A 28 -16.26 23.90 13.58
N CYS A 29 -16.79 23.52 14.76
CA CYS A 29 -16.00 22.98 15.87
C CYS A 29 -15.37 21.63 15.53
N LEU A 30 -16.10 20.74 14.85
CA LEU A 30 -15.58 19.44 14.42
C LEU A 30 -14.45 19.61 13.38
N ASN A 31 -14.61 20.53 12.43
CA ASN A 31 -13.56 20.86 11.46
C ASN A 31 -12.32 21.46 12.13
N ALA A 32 -12.50 22.37 13.10
CA ALA A 32 -11.39 22.94 13.87
C ALA A 32 -10.65 21.88 14.70
N TYR A 33 -11.38 20.92 15.31
CA TYR A 33 -10.79 19.81 16.04
C TYR A 33 -10.00 18.86 15.12
N ALA A 34 -10.53 18.55 13.93
CA ALA A 34 -9.82 17.76 12.93
C ALA A 34 -8.53 18.45 12.45
N LEU A 35 -8.56 19.77 12.26
CA LEU A 35 -7.38 20.58 11.93
C LEU A 35 -6.33 20.54 13.06
N TYR A 36 -6.77 20.71 14.32
CA TYR A 36 -5.89 20.60 15.49
C TYR A 36 -5.23 19.22 15.60
N GLN A 37 -5.98 18.14 15.35
CA GLN A 37 -5.43 16.79 15.35
C GLN A 37 -4.42 16.57 14.20
N SER A 38 -4.67 17.17 13.02
CA SER A 38 -3.72 17.11 11.90
C SER A 38 -2.39 17.80 12.21
N MET A 39 -2.41 18.90 12.98
CA MET A 39 -1.22 19.64 13.39
C MET A 39 -0.43 18.96 14.52
N THR A 40 -1.06 18.10 15.32
CA THR A 40 -0.46 17.46 16.50
C THR A 40 0.00 16.02 16.27
N GLY A 41 -0.10 15.51 15.03
CA GLY A 41 0.58 14.28 14.60
C GLY A 41 -0.04 12.97 15.09
N SER A 42 -1.32 12.96 15.46
CA SER A 42 -1.99 11.80 16.05
C SER A 42 -2.40 10.73 15.02
N GLY A 43 -1.45 10.04 14.38
CA GLY A 43 -1.60 8.68 13.80
C GLY A 43 -2.67 8.39 12.71
N TYR A 44 -3.66 9.24 12.49
CA TYR A 44 -4.62 9.16 11.39
C TYR A 44 -4.01 9.87 10.19
N GLY A 45 -3.76 9.12 9.10
CA GLY A 45 -3.14 9.69 7.90
C GLY A 45 -3.92 10.90 7.39
N ALA A 46 -3.21 11.95 6.94
CA ALA A 46 -3.79 13.21 6.48
C ALA A 46 -4.93 13.05 5.45
N ALA A 47 -4.93 11.95 4.70
CA ALA A 47 -6.01 11.57 3.78
C ALA A 47 -7.36 11.30 4.48
N TYR A 48 -7.35 10.65 5.65
CA TYR A 48 -8.56 10.30 6.40
C TYR A 48 -9.25 11.55 6.97
N LEU A 49 -8.47 12.51 7.46
CA LEU A 49 -8.97 13.78 7.97
C LEU A 49 -9.50 14.68 6.82
N MET A 50 -8.89 14.63 5.64
CA MET A 50 -9.43 15.29 4.44
C MET A 50 -10.79 14.71 4.02
N ILE A 51 -10.96 13.39 4.04
CA ILE A 51 -12.22 12.74 3.66
C ILE A 51 -13.35 13.15 4.63
N LEU A 52 -13.06 13.20 5.93
CA LEU A 52 -14.03 13.67 6.94
C LEU A 52 -14.41 15.15 6.74
N SER A 53 -13.44 16.01 6.42
CA SER A 53 -13.69 17.42 6.13
C SER A 53 -14.55 17.62 4.88
N LEU A 54 -14.23 16.91 3.79
CA LEU A 54 -14.99 16.96 2.54
C LEU A 54 -16.41 16.42 2.71
N PHE A 55 -16.58 15.36 3.51
CA PHE A 55 -17.90 14.82 3.84
C PHE A 55 -18.73 15.78 4.69
N GLY A 56 -18.11 16.47 5.66
CA GLY A 56 -18.75 17.53 6.43
C GLY A 56 -19.22 18.71 5.56
N LEU A 57 -18.38 19.13 4.61
CA LEU A 57 -18.75 20.16 3.63
C LEU A 57 -19.90 19.72 2.73
N PHE A 58 -19.87 18.47 2.25
CA PHE A 58 -20.95 17.91 1.44
C PHE A 58 -22.29 17.87 2.18
N LEU A 59 -22.30 17.43 3.45
CA LEU A 59 -23.50 17.45 4.28
C LEU A 59 -24.01 18.87 4.53
N SER A 60 -23.10 19.81 4.81
CA SER A 60 -23.49 21.22 4.98
C SER A 60 -24.11 21.80 3.71
N TYR A 61 -23.60 21.42 2.53
CA TYR A 61 -24.13 21.83 1.24
C TYR A 61 -25.52 21.25 0.97
N ILE A 62 -25.75 19.97 1.28
CA ILE A 62 -27.07 19.34 1.18
C ILE A 62 -28.09 20.03 2.09
N VAL A 63 -27.73 20.31 3.34
CA VAL A 63 -28.62 21.00 4.28
C VAL A 63 -28.99 22.40 3.76
N VAL A 64 -28.02 23.13 3.19
CA VAL A 64 -28.26 24.44 2.56
C VAL A 64 -29.17 24.33 1.35
N LEU A 65 -29.01 23.31 0.48
CA LEU A 65 -29.89 23.11 -0.68
C LEU A 65 -31.33 22.77 -0.26
N ILE A 66 -31.50 21.91 0.75
CA ILE A 66 -32.82 21.56 1.30
C ILE A 66 -33.49 22.79 1.92
N TRP A 67 -32.73 23.65 2.59
CA TRP A 67 -33.26 24.84 3.26
C TRP A 67 -33.54 26.00 2.27
N ALA A 68 -32.67 26.20 1.27
CA ALA A 68 -32.85 27.18 0.20
C ALA A 68 -34.07 26.86 -0.70
N GLY A 69 -34.45 25.58 -0.81
CA GLY A 69 -35.69 25.17 -1.47
C GLY A 69 -36.97 25.56 -0.72
N LYS A 70 -36.89 25.77 0.61
CA LYS A 70 -38.04 26.11 1.47
C LYS A 70 -38.19 27.60 1.76
N VAL A 71 -37.11 28.37 1.86
CA VAL A 71 -37.15 29.79 2.26
C VAL A 71 -36.67 30.67 1.12
N LYS A 72 -37.63 31.19 0.34
CA LYS A 72 -37.37 31.97 -0.88
C LYS A 72 -36.94 33.42 -0.60
N ALA A 73 -36.00 33.68 0.32
CA ALA A 73 -35.41 35.02 0.48
C ALA A 73 -34.19 35.10 1.41
N ARG A 74 -33.21 35.90 0.95
CA ARG A 74 -32.33 36.78 1.76
C ARG A 74 -31.19 36.19 2.61
N LEU A 75 -30.44 35.20 2.15
CA LEU A 75 -29.13 34.87 2.77
C LEU A 75 -27.93 34.84 1.81
N TRP A 76 -27.97 35.60 0.71
CA TRP A 76 -26.81 35.71 -0.20
C TRP A 76 -25.56 36.27 0.50
N LEU A 77 -25.73 37.14 1.50
CA LEU A 77 -24.61 37.67 2.28
C LEU A 77 -23.95 36.58 3.14
N VAL A 78 -24.73 35.77 3.87
CA VAL A 78 -24.20 34.70 4.73
C VAL A 78 -23.57 33.59 3.89
N PHE A 79 -24.17 33.27 2.74
CA PHE A 79 -23.59 32.35 1.76
C PHE A 79 -22.24 32.86 1.25
N LYS A 80 -22.14 34.14 0.90
CA LYS A 80 -20.89 34.77 0.46
C LYS A 80 -19.82 34.73 1.56
N HIS A 81 -20.18 34.99 2.82
CA HIS A 81 -19.23 34.91 3.94
C HIS A 81 -18.76 33.47 4.19
N SER A 82 -19.66 32.48 4.15
CA SER A 82 -19.30 31.07 4.29
C SER A 82 -18.38 30.59 3.16
N LEU A 83 -18.65 30.98 1.90
CA LEU A 83 -17.80 30.62 0.76
C LEU A 83 -16.42 31.28 0.83
N VAL A 84 -16.35 32.52 1.31
CA VAL A 84 -15.07 33.23 1.51
C VAL A 84 -14.27 32.61 2.67
N ILE A 85 -14.90 32.28 3.79
CA ILE A 85 -14.24 31.65 4.93
C ILE A 85 -13.72 30.27 4.56
N ASN A 86 -14.55 29.43 3.92
CA ASN A 86 -14.13 28.11 3.46
C ASN A 86 -13.04 28.23 2.38
N GLY A 87 -13.16 29.18 1.45
CA GLY A 87 -12.13 29.47 0.45
C GLY A 87 -10.78 29.86 1.05
N LEU A 88 -10.77 30.70 2.09
CA LEU A 88 -9.54 31.08 2.81
C LEU A 88 -8.92 29.90 3.56
N VAL A 89 -9.74 29.01 4.14
CA VAL A 89 -9.27 27.76 4.76
C VAL A 89 -8.64 26.83 3.72
N PHE A 90 -9.23 26.69 2.53
CA PHE A 90 -8.65 25.91 1.44
C PHE A 90 -7.34 26.49 0.90
N ILE A 91 -7.23 27.82 0.82
CA ILE A 91 -5.97 28.48 0.43
C ILE A 91 -4.90 28.26 1.52
N ALA A 92 -5.25 28.42 2.80
CA ALA A 92 -4.32 28.18 3.90
C ALA A 92 -3.88 26.71 3.98
N MET A 93 -4.79 25.76 3.72
CA MET A 93 -4.48 24.33 3.69
C MET A 93 -3.67 23.94 2.45
N GLY A 94 -3.93 24.57 1.29
CA GLY A 94 -3.11 24.44 0.09
C GLY A 94 -1.69 25.01 0.26
N ILE A 95 -1.54 26.08 1.05
CA ILE A 95 -0.23 26.61 1.46
C ILE A 95 0.43 25.70 2.50
N ALA A 96 -0.31 25.02 3.38
CA ALA A 96 0.26 24.01 4.28
C ALA A 96 0.66 22.71 3.57
N MET A 97 0.03 22.40 2.43
CA MET A 97 0.34 21.22 1.60
C MET A 97 1.43 21.47 0.54
N ASN A 98 1.68 22.74 0.15
CA ASN A 98 2.75 23.14 -0.78
C ASN A 98 3.84 24.00 -0.13
N GLY A 99 3.71 24.32 1.15
CA GLY A 99 4.81 24.86 1.93
C GLY A 99 5.89 23.79 2.03
N PRO A 100 7.18 24.15 1.95
CA PRO A 100 8.24 23.19 2.26
C PRO A 100 7.90 22.60 3.62
N SER A 101 7.76 21.27 3.67
CA SER A 101 7.65 20.56 4.94
C SER A 101 8.68 21.17 5.86
N ALA A 102 8.26 21.67 7.02
CA ALA A 102 9.18 22.03 8.09
C ALA A 102 9.83 20.72 8.59
N GLN A 103 10.71 20.17 7.76
CA GLN A 103 11.88 19.48 8.22
C GLN A 103 12.63 20.55 9.01
N THR A 104 12.89 20.27 10.27
CA THR A 104 13.94 20.96 11.01
C THR A 104 15.23 20.77 10.23
N GLU A 105 15.48 21.74 9.36
CA GLU A 105 16.69 21.95 8.59
C GLU A 105 17.81 22.27 9.60
N ASN A 106 18.37 21.21 10.17
CA ASN A 106 19.78 21.23 10.56
C ASN A 106 20.61 21.05 9.28
N ASP A 107 20.44 21.93 8.28
CA ASP A 107 21.41 22.06 7.19
C ASP A 107 22.55 22.96 7.66
N THR A 108 23.46 22.31 8.37
CA THR A 108 24.88 22.54 8.10
C THR A 108 25.53 21.19 7.83
N VAL A 109 25.41 20.73 6.58
CA VAL A 109 26.52 20.23 5.75
C VAL A 109 25.97 20.02 4.33
N ASN A 110 26.37 20.91 3.42
CA ASN A 110 26.31 20.73 1.98
C ASN A 110 26.85 19.33 1.58
N LYS A 111 25.99 18.47 0.99
CA LYS A 111 26.47 17.38 0.09
C LYS A 111 25.46 16.95 -0.98
N SER A 112 24.70 17.88 -1.57
CA SER A 112 23.91 17.60 -2.76
C SER A 112 24.82 17.56 -4.01
N GLY A 113 25.22 16.36 -4.41
CA GLY A 113 25.99 16.10 -5.64
C GLY A 113 26.76 14.78 -5.68
N ASN A 114 27.06 14.18 -4.52
CA ASN A 114 27.95 13.01 -4.42
C ASN A 114 27.24 11.68 -4.07
N THR A 115 25.93 11.68 -3.86
CA THR A 115 25.15 10.46 -3.56
C THR A 115 24.13 10.19 -4.67
N ILE A 116 23.66 8.95 -4.72
CA ILE A 116 22.52 8.48 -5.51
C ILE A 116 21.47 7.94 -4.56
N SER A 117 20.20 8.01 -4.97
CA SER A 117 19.14 7.21 -4.36
C SER A 117 19.13 5.85 -5.06
N ALA A 118 19.45 4.79 -4.33
CA ALA A 118 19.48 3.42 -4.83
C ALA A 118 18.27 2.64 -4.30
N SER A 119 17.71 1.78 -5.14
CA SER A 119 16.65 0.87 -4.71
C SER A 119 17.25 -0.23 -3.84
N VAL A 120 16.42 -0.82 -2.98
CA VAL A 120 16.76 -2.05 -2.26
C VAL A 120 15.99 -3.19 -2.90
N ASP A 121 16.68 -4.20 -3.41
CA ASP A 121 16.09 -5.41 -3.98
C ASP A 121 16.48 -6.63 -3.15
N SER A 122 15.71 -7.69 -3.23
CA SER A 122 15.93 -8.89 -2.43
C SER A 122 15.79 -10.16 -3.24
N VAL A 123 16.59 -11.16 -2.89
CA VAL A 123 16.59 -12.48 -3.55
C VAL A 123 16.64 -13.56 -2.48
N ASN A 124 15.77 -14.55 -2.59
CA ASN A 124 15.74 -15.71 -1.71
C ASN A 124 16.18 -16.96 -2.48
N TYR A 125 17.33 -17.54 -2.16
CA TYR A 125 17.83 -18.78 -2.78
C TYR A 125 17.34 -20.05 -2.08
N MET A 126 16.42 -19.94 -1.12
CA MET A 126 15.82 -21.06 -0.41
C MET A 126 14.55 -21.54 -1.11
N HIS A 127 14.41 -22.86 -1.21
CA HIS A 127 13.26 -23.53 -1.84
C HIS A 127 12.24 -24.05 -0.82
N ASP A 128 12.64 -24.08 0.45
CA ASP A 128 11.94 -24.69 1.57
C ASP A 128 11.32 -23.67 2.52
N TRP A 129 11.77 -22.40 2.49
CA TRP A 129 11.21 -21.31 3.29
C TRP A 129 11.19 -19.96 2.57
N ALA A 130 10.11 -19.20 2.81
CA ALA A 130 10.04 -17.77 2.56
C ALA A 130 10.69 -16.99 3.71
N VAL A 131 11.15 -15.76 3.43
CA VAL A 131 11.84 -14.91 4.38
C VAL A 131 11.09 -13.62 4.58
N LYS A 132 10.81 -13.26 5.84
CA LYS A 132 10.43 -11.89 6.20
C LYS A 132 11.65 -11.17 6.74
N TYR A 133 11.96 -10.01 6.18
CA TYR A 133 13.13 -9.23 6.62
C TYR A 133 12.84 -7.74 6.74
N THR A 134 13.69 -7.07 7.51
CA THR A 134 13.83 -5.61 7.59
C THR A 134 15.30 -5.25 7.43
N LEU A 135 15.56 -4.18 6.71
CA LEU A 135 16.89 -3.64 6.44
C LEU A 135 16.98 -2.21 7.00
N THR A 136 17.98 -1.93 7.83
CA THR A 136 18.14 -0.63 8.50
C THR A 136 19.52 -0.03 8.20
N ASP A 137 19.57 1.20 7.70
CA ASP A 137 20.83 1.95 7.55
C ASP A 137 21.30 2.40 8.93
N LEU A 138 22.46 1.92 9.39
CA LEU A 138 22.95 2.23 10.74
C LEU A 138 23.48 3.67 10.88
N ARG A 139 23.66 4.40 9.77
CA ARG A 139 24.09 5.81 9.81
C ARG A 139 22.94 6.74 10.18
N SER A 140 21.73 6.43 9.70
CA SER A 140 20.51 7.21 9.93
C SER A 140 19.54 6.53 10.92
N ASN A 141 19.78 5.26 11.23
CA ASN A 141 18.88 4.39 11.98
C ASN A 141 17.46 4.32 11.37
N GLN A 142 17.38 4.37 10.04
CA GLN A 142 16.12 4.30 9.30
C GLN A 142 15.98 2.96 8.59
N ALA A 143 14.76 2.41 8.60
CA ALA A 143 14.42 1.28 7.76
C ALA A 143 14.46 1.72 6.28
N ILE A 144 15.29 1.04 5.49
CA ILE A 144 15.54 1.33 4.07
C ILE A 144 14.99 0.23 3.15
N GLY A 145 14.51 -0.87 3.72
CA GLY A 145 13.92 -1.96 2.99
C GLY A 145 13.31 -3.00 3.92
N GLY A 146 12.46 -3.85 3.35
CA GLY A 146 11.84 -4.94 4.07
C GLY A 146 10.67 -5.49 3.27
N SER A 147 10.54 -6.81 3.25
CA SER A 147 9.46 -7.51 2.55
C SER A 147 9.33 -8.93 3.09
N ILE A 148 8.29 -9.61 2.63
CA ILE A 148 8.29 -11.08 2.57
C ILE A 148 8.80 -11.45 1.18
N VAL A 149 9.87 -12.25 1.12
CA VAL A 149 10.48 -12.79 -0.09
C VAL A 149 10.20 -14.28 -0.11
N ASN A 150 9.37 -14.69 -1.06
CA ASN A 150 8.84 -16.03 -1.21
C ASN A 150 9.94 -17.04 -1.62
N PHE A 151 9.60 -18.32 -1.71
CA PHE A 151 10.53 -19.37 -2.14
C PHE A 151 11.11 -19.03 -3.51
N LEU A 152 12.43 -19.14 -3.66
CA LEU A 152 13.13 -18.90 -4.92
C LEU A 152 12.73 -17.57 -5.62
N GLU A 153 12.31 -16.56 -4.85
CA GLU A 153 11.84 -15.27 -5.37
C GLU A 153 13.00 -14.27 -5.52
N GLY A 154 12.84 -13.36 -6.48
CA GLY A 154 13.75 -12.27 -6.75
C GLY A 154 14.77 -12.58 -7.85
N PRO A 155 15.44 -11.54 -8.37
CA PRO A 155 15.24 -10.11 -8.06
C PRO A 155 13.95 -9.52 -8.68
N GLY A 156 13.68 -8.24 -8.42
CA GLY A 156 12.58 -7.47 -9.03
C GLY A 156 11.65 -6.81 -8.01
N GLY A 157 11.72 -7.22 -6.74
CA GLY A 157 10.94 -6.67 -5.63
C GLY A 157 11.57 -5.42 -5.04
N LYS A 158 11.70 -4.36 -5.85
CA LYS A 158 12.44 -3.15 -5.48
C LYS A 158 11.64 -2.26 -4.52
N ASN A 159 12.21 -2.05 -3.33
CA ASN A 159 11.72 -1.10 -2.33
C ASN A 159 12.56 0.18 -2.35
N CYS A 160 11.96 1.28 -1.90
CA CYS A 160 12.63 2.57 -1.80
C CYS A 160 13.14 2.85 -0.38
N CYS A 161 14.30 3.45 -0.15
CA CYS A 161 15.50 3.62 -0.98
C CYS A 161 16.67 3.85 0.01
N ILE A 162 17.92 3.62 -0.41
CA ILE A 162 19.11 3.98 0.37
C ILE A 162 19.94 5.05 -0.36
N SER A 163 20.46 6.02 0.41
CA SER A 163 21.42 7.02 -0.10
C SER A 163 22.83 6.43 -0.13
N LEU A 164 23.33 6.14 -1.34
CA LEU A 164 24.67 5.61 -1.57
C LEU A 164 25.58 6.67 -2.20
N PRO A 165 26.83 6.86 -1.73
CA PRO A 165 27.83 7.62 -2.46
C PRO A 165 28.02 7.13 -3.90
N LYS A 166 28.32 8.03 -4.85
CA LYS A 166 28.68 7.66 -6.22
C LYS A 166 29.96 6.82 -6.28
N GLN A 167 30.87 7.07 -5.34
CA GLN A 167 32.11 6.34 -5.12
C GLN A 167 32.06 5.74 -3.73
N TRP A 168 32.27 4.43 -3.61
CA TRP A 168 32.19 3.74 -2.32
C TRP A 168 33.09 4.36 -1.26
N GLN A 169 32.60 4.37 -0.01
CA GLN A 169 33.30 4.85 1.17
C GLN A 169 33.21 3.79 2.28
N GLN A 170 34.27 3.64 3.06
CA GLN A 170 34.28 2.71 4.18
C GLN A 170 33.32 3.18 5.30
N GLY A 171 32.81 2.25 6.10
CA GLY A 171 32.02 2.54 7.28
C GLY A 171 30.52 2.72 7.02
N MET A 172 30.02 2.21 5.89
CA MET A 172 28.59 2.18 5.60
C MET A 172 28.04 0.82 6.03
N TYR A 173 27.32 0.78 7.15
CA TYR A 173 26.77 -0.46 7.70
C TYR A 173 25.26 -0.49 7.64
N VAL A 174 24.74 -1.69 7.49
CA VAL A 174 23.31 -1.99 7.43
C VAL A 174 23.05 -3.17 8.36
N SER A 175 21.99 -3.11 9.17
CA SER A 175 21.48 -4.29 9.87
C SER A 175 20.41 -4.99 9.03
N VAL A 176 20.48 -6.32 9.02
CA VAL A 176 19.46 -7.20 8.46
C VAL A 176 18.85 -7.99 9.62
N ASP A 177 17.57 -7.78 9.85
CA ASP A 177 16.76 -8.59 10.75
C ASP A 177 15.86 -9.47 9.90
N TRP A 178 15.91 -10.79 10.08
CA TRP A 178 15.07 -11.70 9.29
C TRP A 178 14.63 -12.94 10.06
N GLN A 179 13.63 -13.60 9.52
CA GLN A 179 13.05 -14.83 10.05
C GLN A 179 12.39 -15.62 8.92
N GLU A 180 12.32 -16.93 9.10
CA GLU A 180 11.59 -17.81 8.17
C GLU A 180 10.09 -17.60 8.38
N ALA A 181 9.43 -17.03 7.38
CA ALA A 181 8.03 -16.65 7.46
C ALA A 181 7.41 -16.54 6.06
N ASP A 182 6.22 -17.13 5.90
CA ASP A 182 5.34 -16.93 4.76
C ASP A 182 4.10 -16.11 5.17
N LYS A 183 3.06 -16.05 4.33
CA LYS A 183 1.84 -15.27 4.61
C LYS A 183 1.00 -15.83 5.76
N THR A 184 1.17 -17.10 6.09
CA THR A 184 0.31 -17.88 6.98
C THR A 184 1.04 -18.36 8.23
N HIS A 185 2.35 -18.59 8.13
CA HIS A 185 3.17 -19.17 9.18
C HIS A 185 4.45 -18.38 9.36
N THR A 186 4.87 -18.26 10.62
CA THR A 186 6.10 -17.57 11.02
C THR A 186 6.80 -18.44 12.04
N LYS A 187 8.07 -18.77 11.78
CA LYS A 187 8.89 -19.45 12.78
C LYS A 187 9.28 -18.49 13.92
N PRO A 188 9.45 -19.00 15.14
CA PRO A 188 9.80 -18.17 16.29
C PRO A 188 11.24 -17.66 16.22
N ASP A 189 12.13 -18.38 15.53
CA ASP A 189 13.54 -18.02 15.42
C ASP A 189 13.72 -16.74 14.62
N LYS A 190 14.49 -15.81 15.19
CA LYS A 190 14.85 -14.53 14.58
C LYS A 190 16.36 -14.45 14.46
N TYR A 191 16.80 -13.90 13.34
CA TYR A 191 18.20 -13.75 13.00
C TYR A 191 18.51 -12.28 12.79
N HIS A 192 19.74 -11.91 13.16
CA HIS A 192 20.24 -10.54 13.07
C HIS A 192 21.69 -10.56 12.61
N ARG A 193 22.03 -9.69 11.65
CA ARG A 193 23.40 -9.44 11.19
C ARG A 193 23.59 -7.97 10.85
N GLU A 194 24.70 -7.42 11.29
CA GLU A 194 25.22 -6.16 10.77
C GLU A 194 26.26 -6.46 9.70
N LEU A 195 26.13 -5.81 8.54
CA LEU A 195 26.98 -6.01 7.39
C LEU A 195 27.46 -4.66 6.87
N GLU A 196 28.74 -4.57 6.51
CA GLU A 196 29.22 -3.43 5.74
C GLU A 196 28.73 -3.55 4.30
N ILE A 197 28.25 -2.45 3.72
CA ILE A 197 27.94 -2.38 2.29
C ILE A 197 29.25 -2.62 1.53
N PRO A 198 29.33 -3.67 0.70
CA PRO A 198 30.58 -4.04 0.06
C PRO A 198 31.06 -2.97 -0.90
N ARG A 199 32.37 -2.98 -1.19
CA ARG A 199 32.98 -2.06 -2.13
C ARG A 199 32.36 -2.20 -3.53
N TYR A 200 31.90 -1.09 -4.09
CA TYR A 200 31.43 -0.99 -5.48
C TYR A 200 32.22 0.04 -6.26
N GLN A 201 32.46 -0.24 -7.54
CA GLN A 201 33.08 0.71 -8.47
C GLN A 201 32.07 1.74 -8.99
N GLN A 202 30.85 1.28 -9.23
CA GLN A 202 29.74 2.09 -9.70
C GLN A 202 28.53 1.80 -8.84
N ALA A 203 27.94 2.85 -8.27
CA ALA A 203 26.72 2.71 -7.48
C ALA A 203 25.56 2.21 -8.36
N GLY A 204 24.76 1.32 -7.79
CA GLY A 204 23.56 0.70 -8.37
C GLY A 204 22.58 0.37 -7.25
N ASP A 205 21.66 -0.57 -7.49
CA ASP A 205 20.74 -1.04 -6.46
C ASP A 205 21.51 -1.84 -5.39
N LEU A 206 21.02 -1.78 -4.14
CA LEU A 206 21.48 -2.61 -3.04
C LEU A 206 20.65 -3.89 -2.99
N TYR A 207 21.27 -5.03 -3.24
CA TYR A 207 20.66 -6.34 -3.14
C TYR A 207 20.95 -6.95 -1.77
N VAL A 208 19.91 -7.48 -1.13
CA VAL A 208 20.02 -8.38 0.02
C VAL A 208 19.67 -9.80 -0.43
N LEU A 209 20.63 -10.72 -0.32
CA LEU A 209 20.51 -12.08 -0.81
C LEU A 209 20.49 -13.04 0.37
N PHE A 210 19.38 -13.78 0.50
CA PHE A 210 19.21 -14.81 1.52
C PHE A 210 19.63 -16.16 0.95
N HIS A 211 20.63 -16.76 1.58
CA HIS A 211 21.22 -18.05 1.20
C HIS A 211 20.77 -19.16 2.17
N PRO A 212 20.78 -20.43 1.74
CA PRO A 212 20.59 -21.56 2.64
C PRO A 212 21.58 -21.52 3.82
N GLY A 213 21.13 -21.99 5.00
CA GLY A 213 21.97 -22.04 6.19
C GLY A 213 22.13 -20.70 6.92
N GLN A 214 21.13 -19.81 6.82
CA GLN A 214 21.08 -18.51 7.51
C GLN A 214 22.23 -17.57 7.11
N GLU A 215 22.75 -17.73 5.90
CA GLU A 215 23.74 -16.81 5.33
C GLU A 215 23.01 -15.69 4.59
N VAL A 216 23.47 -14.45 4.79
CA VAL A 216 22.96 -13.27 4.09
C VAL A 216 24.13 -12.51 3.48
N GLU A 217 23.94 -12.06 2.24
CA GLU A 217 24.93 -11.31 1.47
C GLU A 217 24.33 -9.97 1.04
N LEU A 218 25.16 -8.92 1.08
CA LEU A 218 24.83 -7.64 0.46
C LEU A 218 25.63 -7.51 -0.83
N VAL A 219 25.02 -6.93 -1.86
CA VAL A 219 25.67 -6.61 -3.13
C VAL A 219 25.18 -5.26 -3.62
N VAL A 220 26.06 -4.40 -4.12
CA VAL A 220 25.67 -3.21 -4.88
C VAL A 220 25.96 -3.44 -6.36
N SER A 221 24.93 -3.36 -7.20
CA SER A 221 25.06 -3.69 -8.62
C SER A 221 24.03 -2.98 -9.50
N LYS A 222 24.38 -2.76 -10.77
CA LYS A 222 23.44 -2.28 -11.80
C LYS A 222 22.77 -3.40 -12.58
N VAL A 223 23.30 -4.61 -12.47
CA VAL A 223 22.75 -5.81 -13.08
C VAL A 223 22.27 -6.74 -11.98
N GLU A 224 21.43 -7.69 -12.36
CA GLU A 224 20.77 -8.65 -11.49
C GLU A 224 21.50 -10.02 -11.53
N PRO A 225 21.26 -10.93 -10.56
CA PRO A 225 21.67 -12.33 -10.71
C PRO A 225 21.22 -12.93 -12.04
N GLY A 226 22.06 -13.75 -12.65
CA GLY A 226 21.88 -14.30 -14.00
C GLY A 226 22.64 -13.52 -15.09
N TYR A 227 23.02 -12.27 -14.84
CA TYR A 227 23.84 -11.50 -15.78
C TYR A 227 25.34 -11.79 -15.60
N PRO A 228 26.15 -11.84 -16.68
CA PRO A 228 27.58 -12.12 -16.58
C PRO A 228 28.38 -11.18 -15.69
N ALA A 229 27.95 -9.91 -15.57
CA ALA A 229 28.62 -8.90 -14.75
C ALA A 229 28.17 -8.90 -13.27
N TRP A 230 27.29 -9.82 -12.87
CA TRP A 230 26.78 -9.91 -11.50
C TRP A 230 27.92 -10.22 -10.50
N PRO A 231 28.16 -9.36 -9.49
CA PRO A 231 29.29 -9.52 -8.59
C PRO A 231 29.02 -10.49 -7.41
N GLY A 232 27.75 -10.84 -7.12
CA GLY A 232 27.41 -11.68 -5.97
C GLY A 232 27.91 -13.13 -6.05
N LYS A 233 27.90 -13.83 -4.92
CA LYS A 233 28.42 -15.21 -4.77
C LYS A 233 27.74 -16.21 -5.70
N ILE A 234 26.41 -16.23 -5.70
CA ILE A 234 25.63 -17.06 -6.64
C ILE A 234 25.38 -16.28 -7.93
N LYS A 235 25.81 -16.85 -9.06
CA LYS A 235 25.78 -16.18 -10.37
C LYS A 235 24.45 -16.29 -11.09
N LYS A 236 23.73 -17.38 -10.89
CA LYS A 236 22.44 -17.66 -11.54
C LYS A 236 21.29 -17.04 -10.76
N ASP A 237 20.12 -16.93 -11.39
CA ASP A 237 18.88 -16.63 -10.66
C ASP A 237 18.54 -17.73 -9.65
N ALA A 238 17.59 -17.45 -8.75
CA ALA A 238 17.29 -18.32 -7.62
C ALA A 238 16.86 -19.74 -8.02
N MET A 239 16.01 -19.86 -9.06
CA MET A 239 15.56 -21.15 -9.57
C MET A 239 16.72 -21.91 -10.22
N ALA A 240 17.45 -21.26 -11.12
CA ALA A 240 18.56 -21.88 -11.83
C ALA A 240 19.70 -22.29 -10.89
N ALA A 241 19.93 -21.55 -9.80
CA ALA A 241 20.87 -21.93 -8.74
C ALA A 241 20.36 -23.05 -7.81
N CYS A 242 19.04 -23.21 -7.68
CA CYS A 242 18.46 -24.33 -6.94
C CYS A 242 18.64 -25.65 -7.69
N VAL A 243 18.35 -25.67 -8.99
CA VAL A 243 18.42 -26.90 -9.81
C VAL A 243 19.86 -27.40 -10.06
N GLU A 244 20.87 -26.58 -9.77
CA GLU A 244 22.26 -27.04 -9.71
C GLU A 244 22.56 -27.92 -8.49
N ARG A 245 21.76 -27.78 -7.43
CA ARG A 245 21.96 -28.46 -6.14
C ARG A 245 20.95 -29.58 -5.90
N LEU A 246 19.75 -29.44 -6.45
CA LEU A 246 18.60 -30.29 -6.19
C LEU A 246 17.86 -30.63 -7.49
N SER A 247 16.96 -31.61 -7.44
CA SER A 247 16.07 -31.87 -8.58
C SER A 247 15.09 -30.72 -8.80
N GLU A 248 14.68 -30.51 -10.04
CA GLU A 248 13.67 -29.49 -10.38
C GLU A 248 12.36 -29.67 -9.61
N LYS A 249 11.93 -30.94 -9.41
CA LYS A 249 10.76 -31.28 -8.59
C LYS A 249 10.90 -30.77 -7.15
N GLU A 250 12.08 -30.94 -6.56
CA GLU A 250 12.34 -30.49 -5.18
C GLU A 250 12.34 -28.96 -5.10
N CYS A 251 12.99 -28.27 -6.05
CA CYS A 251 13.01 -26.81 -6.12
C CYS A 251 11.61 -26.19 -6.29
N LYS A 252 10.74 -26.86 -7.07
CA LYS A 252 9.38 -26.38 -7.35
C LYS A 252 8.36 -26.76 -6.28
N ARG A 253 8.70 -27.61 -5.30
CA ARG A 253 7.74 -28.18 -4.34
C ARG A 253 6.86 -27.14 -3.64
N ASN A 254 7.43 -26.00 -3.25
CA ASN A 254 6.73 -24.94 -2.51
C ASN A 254 6.37 -23.73 -3.38
N LEU A 255 6.70 -23.76 -4.67
CA LEU A 255 6.33 -22.67 -5.58
C LEU A 255 4.85 -22.75 -5.96
N PRO A 256 4.23 -21.60 -6.28
CA PRO A 256 2.91 -21.61 -6.90
C PRO A 256 2.90 -22.51 -8.14
N LYS A 257 1.92 -23.44 -8.20
CA LYS A 257 1.73 -24.34 -9.34
C LYS A 257 1.51 -23.58 -10.65
N TYR A 258 0.90 -22.40 -10.56
CA TYR A 258 0.59 -21.53 -11.69
C TYR A 258 1.33 -20.20 -11.56
N ALA A 259 1.67 -19.60 -12.71
CA ALA A 259 2.27 -18.28 -12.72
C ALA A 259 1.33 -17.26 -12.06
N PRO A 260 1.85 -16.30 -11.27
CA PRO A 260 1.02 -15.27 -10.67
C PRO A 260 0.18 -14.54 -11.73
N ASN A 261 -1.10 -14.31 -11.44
CA ASN A 261 -2.07 -13.63 -12.32
C ASN A 261 -2.35 -14.33 -13.68
N SER A 262 -1.87 -15.56 -13.89
CA SER A 262 -2.32 -16.38 -15.03
C SER A 262 -3.80 -16.74 -14.92
N ASN A 263 -4.45 -17.04 -16.05
CA ASN A 263 -5.83 -17.51 -16.04
C ASN A 263 -5.98 -18.79 -15.21
N GLU A 264 -4.98 -19.67 -15.23
CA GLU A 264 -4.91 -20.86 -14.41
C GLU A 264 -4.87 -20.53 -12.90
N SER A 265 -4.03 -19.57 -12.49
CA SER A 265 -3.97 -19.10 -11.10
C SER A 265 -5.29 -18.45 -10.66
N LEU A 266 -5.92 -17.67 -11.55
CA LEU A 266 -7.21 -17.05 -11.27
C LEU A 266 -8.31 -18.11 -11.15
N ALA A 267 -8.34 -19.10 -12.04
CA ALA A 267 -9.35 -20.15 -12.06
C ALA A 267 -9.26 -20.99 -10.78
N ARG A 268 -8.03 -21.27 -10.32
CA ARG A 268 -7.80 -21.86 -9.01
C ARG A 268 -8.42 -21.03 -7.89
N GLY A 269 -8.12 -19.73 -7.82
CA GLY A 269 -8.66 -18.85 -6.77
C GLY A 269 -10.18 -18.75 -6.78
N TYR A 270 -10.81 -18.73 -7.96
CA TYR A 270 -12.28 -18.78 -8.07
C TYR A 270 -12.84 -20.09 -7.54
N ARG A 271 -12.26 -21.25 -7.89
CA ARG A 271 -12.72 -22.55 -7.36
C ARG A 271 -12.58 -22.63 -5.84
N GLU A 272 -11.46 -22.19 -5.29
CA GLU A 272 -11.26 -22.12 -3.83
C GLU A 272 -12.34 -21.24 -3.18
N SER A 273 -12.65 -20.08 -3.76
CA SER A 273 -13.74 -19.20 -3.27
C SER A 273 -15.13 -19.82 -3.42
N CYS A 274 -15.30 -20.75 -4.36
CA CYS A 274 -16.56 -21.44 -4.65
C CYS A 274 -16.77 -22.75 -3.86
N LEU A 275 -15.86 -23.08 -2.93
CA LEU A 275 -16.11 -24.16 -1.98
C LEU A 275 -17.30 -23.79 -1.09
N GLU A 276 -18.20 -24.74 -0.86
CA GLU A 276 -19.46 -24.49 -0.13
C GLU A 276 -19.20 -23.93 1.28
N GLU A 277 -18.15 -24.40 1.95
CA GLU A 277 -17.71 -23.86 3.24
C GLU A 277 -17.37 -22.36 3.22
N ASN A 278 -16.75 -21.88 2.13
CA ASN A 278 -16.41 -20.47 1.94
C ASN A 278 -17.63 -19.64 1.54
N ILE A 279 -18.57 -20.23 0.81
CA ILE A 279 -19.82 -19.58 0.40
C ILE A 279 -20.75 -19.36 1.60
N LEU A 280 -20.87 -20.35 2.49
CA LEU A 280 -21.77 -20.31 3.65
C LEU A 280 -21.39 -19.23 4.67
N ASP A 281 -20.12 -18.85 4.75
CA ASP A 281 -19.62 -17.80 5.66
C ASP A 281 -19.88 -16.37 5.14
N THR A 282 -20.49 -16.23 3.96
CA THR A 282 -20.74 -14.93 3.34
C THR A 282 -22.12 -14.35 3.65
N SER A 283 -22.28 -13.04 3.45
CA SER A 283 -23.57 -12.35 3.61
C SER A 283 -24.59 -12.66 2.52
N ASP A 284 -24.19 -13.23 1.38
CA ASP A 284 -25.06 -13.63 0.27
C ASP A 284 -24.62 -14.96 -0.36
N PRO A 285 -24.88 -16.11 0.31
CA PRO A 285 -24.50 -17.42 -0.21
C PRO A 285 -25.11 -17.75 -1.57
N GLU A 286 -26.36 -17.34 -1.81
CA GLU A 286 -27.08 -17.65 -3.05
C GLU A 286 -26.55 -16.83 -4.24
N GLY A 287 -26.25 -15.55 -4.02
CA GLY A 287 -25.57 -14.73 -5.02
C GLY A 287 -24.19 -15.28 -5.36
N ASN A 288 -23.44 -15.75 -4.37
CA ASN A 288 -22.13 -16.35 -4.58
C ASN A 288 -22.20 -17.67 -5.36
N ARG A 289 -23.18 -18.54 -5.10
CA ARG A 289 -23.40 -19.75 -5.93
C ARG A 289 -23.67 -19.41 -7.40
N LYS A 290 -24.46 -18.37 -7.65
CA LYS A 290 -24.72 -17.89 -9.03
C LYS A 290 -23.46 -17.30 -9.67
N ALA A 291 -22.66 -16.56 -8.92
CA ALA A 291 -21.38 -16.05 -9.40
C ALA A 291 -20.41 -17.18 -9.77
N CYS A 292 -20.37 -18.25 -8.96
CA CYS A 292 -19.59 -19.46 -9.24
C CYS A 292 -20.02 -20.15 -10.53
N GLN A 293 -21.32 -20.31 -10.77
CA GLN A 293 -21.83 -20.86 -12.04
C GLN A 293 -21.41 -20.00 -13.24
N LYS A 294 -21.53 -18.67 -13.11
CA LYS A 294 -21.10 -17.72 -14.15
C LYS A 294 -19.59 -17.77 -14.40
N PHE A 295 -18.79 -17.98 -13.35
CA PHE A 295 -17.36 -18.22 -13.48
C PHE A 295 -17.08 -19.45 -14.34
N VAL A 296 -17.73 -20.59 -14.07
CA VAL A 296 -17.52 -21.82 -14.86
C VAL A 296 -17.79 -21.58 -16.34
N GLU A 297 -18.89 -20.90 -16.67
CA GLU A 297 -19.26 -20.56 -18.04
C GLU A 297 -18.21 -19.67 -18.72
N ASN A 298 -17.85 -18.56 -18.08
CA ASN A 298 -16.88 -17.59 -18.62
C ASN A 298 -15.48 -18.19 -18.75
N CYS A 299 -15.03 -18.96 -17.76
CA CYS A 299 -13.73 -19.62 -17.77
C CYS A 299 -13.63 -20.61 -18.94
N LYS A 300 -14.67 -21.44 -19.13
CA LYS A 300 -14.70 -22.41 -20.22
C LYS A 300 -14.70 -21.73 -21.58
N LYS A 301 -15.45 -20.64 -21.73
CA LYS A 301 -15.67 -19.97 -23.02
C LYS A 301 -14.55 -18.99 -23.39
N ASP A 302 -14.18 -18.10 -22.49
CA ASP A 302 -13.47 -16.86 -22.83
C ASP A 302 -12.02 -16.83 -22.32
N TRP A 303 -11.67 -17.64 -21.31
CA TRP A 303 -10.33 -17.59 -20.72
C TRP A 303 -9.32 -18.39 -21.54
N ASP A 304 -8.10 -17.89 -21.67
CA ASP A 304 -7.02 -18.62 -22.33
C ASP A 304 -6.39 -19.62 -21.34
N ILE A 305 -6.91 -20.85 -21.33
CA ILE A 305 -6.48 -21.96 -20.48
C ILE A 305 -6.43 -23.21 -21.34
N SER A 306 -5.30 -23.93 -21.25
CA SER A 306 -5.05 -25.15 -22.02
C SER A 306 -5.97 -26.33 -21.62
N ASP A 307 -6.07 -26.65 -20.33
CA ASP A 307 -7.01 -27.66 -19.83
C ASP A 307 -8.28 -27.01 -19.26
N LYS A 308 -9.32 -26.94 -20.10
CA LYS A 308 -10.62 -26.36 -19.72
C LYS A 308 -11.34 -27.12 -18.61
N LYS A 309 -10.94 -28.34 -18.27
CA LYS A 309 -11.47 -29.04 -17.09
C LYS A 309 -11.17 -28.28 -15.81
N MET A 310 -10.08 -27.51 -15.77
CA MET A 310 -9.78 -26.71 -14.59
C MET A 310 -10.81 -25.61 -14.30
N CYS A 311 -11.70 -25.29 -15.23
CA CYS A 311 -12.80 -24.37 -14.96
C CYS A 311 -13.94 -25.02 -14.16
N GLU A 312 -13.93 -26.34 -13.97
CA GLU A 312 -14.95 -27.07 -13.22
C GLU A 312 -14.73 -26.92 -11.71
N LEU A 313 -15.81 -26.70 -10.95
CA LEU A 313 -15.72 -26.44 -9.50
C LEU A 313 -15.19 -27.66 -8.72
N ASP A 314 -15.40 -28.87 -9.25
CA ASP A 314 -14.95 -30.14 -8.67
C ASP A 314 -13.60 -30.63 -9.23
N TYR A 315 -12.94 -29.83 -10.08
CA TYR A 315 -11.62 -30.16 -10.59
C TYR A 315 -10.63 -30.31 -9.43
N LYS A 316 -9.89 -31.42 -9.44
CA LYS A 316 -8.82 -31.70 -8.48
C LYS A 316 -7.47 -31.46 -9.12
N GLU A 317 -6.65 -30.72 -8.41
CA GLU A 317 -5.26 -30.53 -8.78
C GLU A 317 -4.48 -31.83 -8.57
N ASP A 318 -3.75 -32.27 -9.60
CA ASP A 318 -2.71 -33.30 -9.49
C ASP A 318 -1.52 -32.84 -8.62
#